data_AF-A0A644U642-F1
#
_entry.id   AF-A0A644U642-F1
#
_cell.length_a   1.000
_cell.length_b   1.000
_cell.length_c   1.000
_cell.angle_alpha   90.00
_cell.angle_beta   90.00
_cell.angle_gamma   90.00
#
_symmetry.space_group_name_H-M   'P 1'
#
loop_
_entity.id
_entity.type
_entity.pdbx_description
1 polymer ?
#
loop_
_entity_poly.entity_id
_entity_poly.type
_entity_poly.pdbx_seq_one_letter_code
_entity_poly.pdbx_strand_id
1 'polypeptide(L)' 'MKRNKALERIGFRYILNHNSQEIHRVSELKKTCLINEMKNAGYHMWLSQYIAKRLKGYDGCKFCNPKYHKK' A
#
# COMPACT_ATOMS: atom_id res chain seq x y z
N MET A 1 -1.73 -16.80 15.26
CA MET A 1 -0.32 -16.34 15.12
C MET A 1 -0.27 -14.83 15.30
N LYS A 2 0.28 -14.33 16.43
CA LYS A 2 0.42 -12.89 16.70
C LYS A 2 1.49 -12.33 15.76
N ARG A 3 1.10 -11.50 14.78
CA ARG A 3 2.04 -10.83 13.87
C ARG A 3 3.02 -9.98 14.68
N ASN A 4 4.30 -10.30 14.58
CA ASN A 4 5.39 -9.63 15.28
C ASN A 4 5.47 -8.15 14.81
N LYS A 5 5.03 -7.22 15.66
CA LYS A 5 5.09 -5.75 15.41
C LYS A 5 6.51 -5.25 15.09
N ALA A 6 7.56 -6.01 15.45
CA ALA A 6 8.95 -5.68 15.13
C ALA A 6 9.23 -5.67 13.61
N LEU A 7 8.54 -6.49 12.81
CA LEU A 7 8.71 -6.53 11.34
C LEU A 7 8.11 -5.30 10.65
N GLU A 8 7.13 -4.61 11.26
CA GLU A 8 6.55 -3.39 10.67
C GLU A 8 7.53 -2.21 10.70
N ARG A 9 8.60 -2.28 11.51
CA ARG A 9 9.68 -1.27 11.46
C ARG A 9 10.58 -1.41 10.23
N ILE A 10 10.59 -2.57 9.58
CA ILE A 10 11.54 -2.83 8.49
C ILE A 10 10.98 -2.30 7.17
N GLY A 11 9.66 -2.32 6.96
CA GLY A 11 8.98 -1.90 5.73
C GLY A 11 8.06 -3.00 5.21
N PHE A 12 7.34 -2.76 4.11
CA PHE A 12 6.40 -3.76 3.57
C PHE A 12 6.32 -3.76 2.04
N ARG A 13 6.00 -4.91 1.44
CA ARG A 13 5.68 -5.04 0.00
C ARG A 13 4.39 -4.27 -0.32
N TYR A 14 4.42 -3.47 -1.37
CA TYR A 14 3.31 -2.62 -1.75
C TYR A 14 3.16 -2.51 -3.26
N ILE A 15 1.99 -2.11 -3.71
CA ILE A 15 1.68 -1.80 -5.10
C ILE A 15 1.23 -0.36 -5.16
N LEU A 16 1.71 0.38 -6.16
CA LEU A 16 1.29 1.75 -6.43
C LEU A 16 0.29 1.78 -7.57
N ASN A 17 -0.81 2.48 -7.35
CA ASN A 17 -1.65 2.98 -8.42
C ASN A 17 -1.22 4.41 -8.75
N HIS A 18 -0.57 4.61 -9.90
CA HIS A 18 -0.21 5.96 -10.33
C HIS A 18 -1.42 6.78 -10.81
N ASN A 19 -2.51 6.13 -11.23
CA ASN A 19 -3.70 6.81 -11.72
C ASN A 19 -4.56 7.36 -10.56
N SER A 20 -4.79 6.56 -9.50
CA SER A 20 -5.55 7.00 -8.32
C SER A 20 -4.68 7.54 -7.19
N GLN A 21 -3.35 7.53 -7.37
CA GLN A 21 -2.38 7.86 -6.33
C GLN A 21 -2.58 7.04 -5.04
N GLU A 22 -2.90 5.75 -5.18
CA GLU A 22 -3.14 4.86 -4.04
C GLU A 22 -1.97 3.89 -3.79
N ILE A 23 -1.73 3.58 -2.51
CA ILE A 23 -0.79 2.57 -2.02
C ILE A 23 -1.59 1.36 -1.52
N HIS A 24 -1.24 0.20 -2.04
CA HIS A 24 -1.83 -1.08 -1.67
C HIS A 24 -0.78 -1.94 -0.98
N ARG A 25 -0.98 -2.33 0.28
CA ARG A 25 -0.09 -3.28 0.95
C ARG A 25 -0.41 -4.70 0.50
N VAL A 26 0.57 -5.40 -0.06
CA VAL A 26 0.39 -6.74 -0.66
C VAL A 26 -0.17 -7.74 0.35
N SER A 27 0.27 -7.67 1.61
CA SER A 27 -0.19 -8.56 2.68
C SER A 27 -1.60 -8.26 3.23
N GLU A 28 -2.24 -7.18 2.78
CA GLU A 28 -3.55 -6.71 3.21
C GLU A 28 -4.52 -6.51 2.03
N LEU A 29 -4.20 -7.07 0.87
CA LEU A 29 -5.09 -7.04 -0.29
C LEU A 29 -6.39 -7.77 0.03
N LYS A 30 -7.51 -7.06 -0.12
CA LYS A 30 -8.84 -7.63 -0.02
C LYS A 30 -9.35 -8.01 -1.40
N LYS A 31 -10.19 -9.03 -1.48
CA LYS A 31 -10.87 -9.41 -2.74
C LYS A 31 -11.71 -8.29 -3.35
N THR A 32 -12.21 -7.39 -2.51
CA THR A 32 -12.97 -6.19 -2.92
C THR A 32 -12.09 -5.06 -3.46
N CYS A 33 -10.77 -5.19 -3.34
CA CYS A 33 -9.83 -4.26 -3.97
C CYS A 33 -9.71 -4.62 -5.45
N LEU A 34 -10.01 -3.66 -6.31
CA LEU A 34 -9.93 -3.80 -7.76
C LEU A 34 -8.49 -3.71 -8.28
N ILE A 35 -7.52 -4.22 -7.52
CA ILE A 35 -6.09 -4.13 -7.85
C ILE A 35 -5.75 -4.86 -9.14
N ASN A 36 -6.45 -5.96 -9.43
CA ASN A 36 -6.28 -6.71 -10.67
C ASN A 36 -6.84 -5.99 -11.90
N GLU A 37 -7.66 -4.96 -11.70
CA GLU A 37 -8.23 -4.12 -12.77
C GLU A 37 -7.38 -2.87 -13.03
N MET A 38 -6.32 -2.66 -12.24
CA MET A 38 -5.43 -1.51 -12.39
C MET A 38 -4.50 -1.69 -13.58
N LYS A 39 -4.67 -0.86 -14.61
CA LYS A 39 -3.86 -0.90 -15.83
C LYS A 39 -2.42 -0.39 -15.65
N ASN A 40 -2.17 0.46 -14.64
CA ASN A 40 -0.87 1.10 -14.37
C ASN A 40 -0.42 0.86 -12.92
N ALA A 41 -0.37 -0.40 -12.51
CA ALA A 41 0.05 -0.82 -11.19
C ALA A 41 1.56 -1.12 -11.15
N GLY A 42 2.33 -0.43 -10.31
CA GLY A 42 3.74 -0.75 -10.06
C GLY A 42 3.88 -1.70 -8.87
N TYR A 43 4.47 -2.89 -9.06
CA TYR A 43 4.79 -3.78 -7.93
C TYR A 43 6.11 -3.36 -7.30
N HIS A 44 6.07 -3.01 -6.01
CA HIS A 44 7.24 -2.57 -5.27
C HIS A 44 7.52 -3.50 -4.09
N MET A 45 8.78 -3.92 -4.01
CA MET A 45 9.19 -4.91 -3.03
C MET A 45 9.20 -4.37 -1.59
N TRP A 46 9.44 -3.07 -1.37
CA TRP A 46 9.68 -2.61 0.00
C TRP A 46 9.42 -1.12 0.23
N LEU A 47 8.44 -0.81 1.07
CA LEU A 47 8.15 0.54 1.53
C LEU A 47 8.98 0.84 2.78
N SER A 48 10.14 1.46 2.60
CA SER A 48 10.93 2.02 3.70
C SER A 48 10.40 3.40 4.11
N GLN A 49 10.84 3.91 5.26
CA GLN A 49 10.52 5.29 5.67
C GLN A 49 10.97 6.34 4.64
N TYR A 50 12.09 6.10 3.97
CA TYR A 50 12.58 6.99 2.91
C TYR A 50 11.60 7.04 1.72
N ILE A 51 11.11 5.88 1.28
CA ILE A 51 10.13 5.82 0.19
C ILE A 51 8.78 6.39 0.64
N ALA A 52 8.35 6.13 1.88
CA ALA A 52 7.13 6.72 2.43
C ALA A 52 7.17 8.27 2.40
N LYS A 53 8.33 8.89 2.64
CA LYS A 53 8.49 10.35 2.48
C LYS A 53 8.31 10.82 1.03
N ARG A 54 8.73 10.01 0.04
CA ARG A 54 8.56 10.30 -1.39
C ARG A 54 7.12 10.11 -1.87
N LEU A 55 6.35 9.28 -1.17
CA LEU A 55 4.94 8.99 -1.47
C LEU A 55 3.96 9.84 -0.64
N LYS A 56 4.39 10.99 -0.10
CA LYS A 56 3.52 11.87 0.71
C LYS A 56 2.23 12.32 0.00
N GLY A 57 2.21 12.32 -1.33
CA GLY A 57 1.03 12.62 -2.15
C GLY A 57 0.15 11.41 -2.50
N TYR A 58 0.53 10.21 -2.06
CA TYR A 58 -0.27 9.00 -2.26
C TYR A 58 -1.03 8.66 -0.98
N ASP A 59 -2.24 8.14 -1.17
CA ASP A 59 -3.12 7.71 -0.07
C ASP A 59 -3.17 6.20 0.04
N GLY A 60 -3.60 5.68 1.19
CA GLY A 60 -3.89 4.25 1.32
C GLY A 60 -5.10 3.88 0.47
N CYS A 61 -5.10 2.70 -0.15
CA CYS A 61 -6.29 2.21 -0.84
C CYS A 61 -7.49 2.15 0.10
N LYS A 62 -8.62 2.76 -0.27
CA LYS A 62 -9.83 2.83 0.58
C LYS A 62 -10.36 1.46 1.02
N PHE A 63 -10.18 0.43 0.19
CA PHE A 63 -10.69 -0.91 0.48
C PHE A 63 -9.71 -1.72 1.34
N CYS A 64 -8.43 -1.73 0.96
CA CYS A 64 -7.40 -2.48 1.67
C CYS A 64 -7.06 -1.82 3.02
N ASN A 65 -6.91 -0.49 3.02
CA ASN A 65 -6.40 0.25 4.14
C ASN A 65 -7.11 1.63 4.34
N PRO A 66 -8.41 1.61 4.69
CA PRO A 66 -9.23 2.83 4.82
C PRO A 66 -8.71 3.84 5.84
N LYS A 67 -7.90 3.40 6.81
CA LYS A 67 -7.33 4.28 7.85
C LYS A 67 -6.35 5.31 7.30
N TYR A 68 -5.72 5.02 6.16
CA TYR A 68 -4.75 5.90 5.52
C TYR A 68 -5.27 6.46 4.20
N HIS A 69 -6.53 6.23 3.87
CA HIS A 69 -7.20 6.90 2.76
C HIS A 69 -7.63 8.27 3.25
N LYS A 70 -7.09 9.34 2.66
CA LYS A 70 -7.54 10.70 2.99
C LYS A 70 -8.93 10.90 2.37
N LYS A 71 -9.81 11.56 3.12
CA LYS A 71 -11.17 11.92 2.69
C LYS A 71 -11.16 13.05 1.69
#